data_AF-A0A9W2VSY9-F1
#
_entry.id   AF-A0A9W2VSY9-F1
#
_cell.length_a   1.000
_cell.length_b   1.000
_cell.length_c   1.000
_cell.angle_alpha   90.00
_cell.angle_beta   90.00
_cell.angle_gamma   90.00
#
_symmetry.space_group_name_H-M   'P 1'
#
loop_
_entity.id
_entity.type
_entity.pdbx_description
1 polymer ?
#
loop_
_entity_poly.entity_id
_entity_poly.type
_entity_poly.pdbx_seq_one_letter_code
_entity_poly.pdbx_strand_id
1 'polypeptide(L)'
;MTPTLTTLLLLGLSVGPRTRAQAGTLPAPSLWAEPGSVVPRGSAVTIWCQGILEAHEFHLDKDGHSMPWDRQRPLEPGNKAKFSITYVREQYAGRYHCSYQSSTGSSESSDPLELVVTGFHAEPTLSALPNTMVTSGGKVTLQCTSWMGFHRFVLMKEGEPRPVWTLDSQQPTSGQFQALFLVGPVTPSARWTFRCHGYFNNTPQLWSQPSDPLELLVSGVSRKPSLLTQQSPVVTPGQRLTLQCRSDIGYDRFALYKEAARDLPQHLSLQPQAGLSGADFPLGPVSSSHGGRYTCYGGHNLSSEWSAPSDPLDILVTGQLLSTPSLSVQPGPMVASGENVTLLCQSWSFVDTFLLSKEGAADPPLRLRSKYRVGHYQAKFSMSPVTSAQGGTYRCYGSYSTSPHLLSHPSDPLELQVSGSSGEPGPPATDPSSTAGPNRYLYVLIGAAGAFVLLLCLLVVLLVRRRRQGKGRKPAPGQLPPPRRRPSMPPCKTHSPRRGWSWTSGRTRRMGTPKERRMPRLPHLTPPQM
;
A
#
# COMPACT_ATOMS: atom_id res chain seq x y z
N MET A 1 26.95 -103.91 1.70
CA MET A 1 25.59 -104.07 1.13
C MET A 1 24.65 -103.18 1.94
N THR A 2 23.90 -102.34 1.22
CA THR A 2 22.73 -101.52 1.62
C THR A 2 21.59 -102.43 2.18
N PRO A 3 20.37 -101.96 2.56
CA PRO A 3 19.79 -100.59 2.60
C PRO A 3 18.85 -100.20 3.80
N THR A 4 18.65 -98.87 3.98
CA THR A 4 17.42 -98.03 4.11
C THR A 4 16.09 -98.56 4.73
N LEU A 5 15.48 -97.87 5.73
CA LEU A 5 14.48 -96.75 5.66
C LEU A 5 13.06 -97.28 5.39
N THR A 6 11.99 -97.08 6.17
CA THR A 6 11.13 -95.86 6.25
C THR A 6 9.82 -96.25 6.97
N THR A 7 9.26 -95.39 7.85
CA THR A 7 7.82 -94.99 7.96
C THR A 7 7.33 -94.72 9.39
N LEU A 8 6.56 -93.61 9.51
CA LEU A 8 5.64 -93.18 10.58
C LEU A 8 6.19 -92.46 11.83
N LEU A 9 6.35 -91.13 11.72
CA LEU A 9 5.61 -90.20 12.60
C LEU A 9 5.41 -88.85 11.87
N LEU A 10 4.23 -88.70 11.26
CA LEU A 10 3.71 -87.45 10.68
C LEU A 10 2.67 -86.87 11.64
N LEU A 11 2.59 -85.53 11.67
CA LEU A 11 1.56 -84.64 12.26
C LEU A 11 1.91 -84.03 13.63
N GLY A 12 2.51 -82.85 13.56
CA GLY A 12 2.47 -81.88 14.65
C GLY A 12 3.61 -80.89 14.58
N LEU A 13 3.46 -79.83 13.77
CA LEU A 13 3.92 -78.45 13.97
C LEU A 13 3.99 -77.76 12.61
N SER A 14 2.91 -77.03 12.30
CA SER A 14 2.83 -76.07 11.22
C SER A 14 3.93 -75.02 11.37
N VAL A 15 4.77 -74.91 10.34
CA VAL A 15 5.73 -73.84 10.14
C VAL A 15 4.94 -72.53 9.99
N GLY A 16 4.96 -71.68 11.02
CA GLY A 16 4.52 -70.30 10.90
C GLY A 16 5.38 -69.59 9.84
N PRO A 17 4.79 -68.76 8.96
CA PRO A 17 5.57 -67.99 8.00
C PRO A 17 6.55 -67.13 8.79
N ARG A 18 7.85 -67.30 8.53
CA ARG A 18 8.89 -66.32 8.85
C ARG A 18 8.36 -64.98 8.36
N THR A 19 7.89 -64.15 9.28
CA THR A 19 7.78 -62.71 9.10
C THR A 19 9.17 -62.27 8.67
N ARG A 20 9.30 -61.97 7.38
CA ARG A 20 10.42 -61.20 6.86
C ARG A 20 10.33 -59.88 7.61
N ALA A 21 11.12 -59.74 8.68
CA ALA A 21 11.26 -58.47 9.37
C ALA A 21 11.71 -57.48 8.29
N GLN A 22 10.80 -56.60 7.91
CA GLN A 22 11.07 -55.47 7.06
C GLN A 22 12.12 -54.65 7.82
N ALA A 23 13.37 -54.69 7.35
CA ALA A 23 14.43 -53.84 7.90
C ALA A 23 13.91 -52.40 7.81
N GLY A 24 13.62 -51.80 8.96
CA GLY A 24 13.07 -50.45 9.00
C GLY A 24 14.11 -49.48 8.45
N THR A 25 13.81 -48.87 7.31
CA THR A 25 14.65 -47.81 6.73
C THR A 25 14.77 -46.67 7.74
N LEU A 26 16.00 -46.27 8.06
CA LEU A 26 16.26 -45.14 8.95
C LEU A 26 15.66 -43.86 8.35
N PRO A 27 14.94 -43.03 9.14
CA PRO A 27 14.30 -41.83 8.61
C PRO A 27 15.33 -40.80 8.16
N ALA A 28 15.04 -40.12 7.05
CA ALA A 28 15.86 -39.02 6.55
C ALA A 28 15.90 -37.85 7.57
N PRO A 29 17.06 -37.21 7.77
CA PRO A 29 17.16 -36.09 8.68
C PRO A 29 16.56 -34.81 8.11
N SER A 30 16.26 -33.85 8.99
CA SER A 30 15.82 -32.49 8.62
C SER A 30 17.01 -31.53 8.59
N LEU A 31 17.13 -30.75 7.52
CA LEU A 31 18.22 -29.78 7.30
C LEU A 31 17.66 -28.35 7.16
N TRP A 32 18.22 -27.40 7.90
CA TRP A 32 17.86 -25.97 7.78
C TRP A 32 19.03 -25.05 8.14
N ALA A 33 18.90 -23.76 7.82
CA ALA A 33 19.89 -22.74 8.19
C ALA A 33 19.27 -21.66 9.09
N GLU A 34 20.08 -21.15 10.02
CA GLU A 34 19.76 -20.04 10.90
C GLU A 34 20.81 -18.92 10.73
N PRO A 35 20.39 -17.65 10.52
CA PRO A 35 19.01 -17.13 10.56
C PRO A 35 18.19 -17.41 9.29
N GLY A 36 18.81 -17.87 8.22
CA GLY A 36 18.15 -18.19 6.95
C GLY A 36 19.14 -18.73 5.93
N SER A 37 18.66 -19.09 4.74
CA SER A 37 19.49 -19.68 3.68
C SER A 37 20.07 -18.68 2.68
N VAL A 38 19.64 -17.40 2.74
CA VAL A 38 20.20 -16.29 1.95
C VAL A 38 21.02 -15.41 2.88
N VAL A 39 22.34 -15.41 2.72
CA VAL A 39 23.27 -14.85 3.71
C VAL A 39 24.19 -13.81 3.07
N PRO A 40 24.31 -12.59 3.64
CA PRO A 40 25.27 -11.62 3.15
C PRO A 40 26.71 -12.09 3.36
N ARG A 41 27.57 -11.85 2.36
CA ARG A 41 29.01 -12.11 2.47
C ARG A 41 29.59 -11.48 3.75
N GLY A 42 30.42 -12.26 4.46
CA GLY A 42 31.04 -11.84 5.72
C GLY A 42 30.17 -12.01 6.96
N SER A 43 28.89 -12.38 6.81
CA SER A 43 28.01 -12.72 7.94
C SER A 43 28.23 -14.16 8.40
N ALA A 44 27.68 -14.50 9.56
CA ALA A 44 27.68 -15.86 10.10
C ALA A 44 26.37 -16.59 9.76
N VAL A 45 26.44 -17.90 9.57
CA VAL A 45 25.28 -18.78 9.43
C VAL A 45 25.56 -20.11 10.12
N THR A 46 24.53 -20.72 10.70
CA THR A 46 24.60 -22.09 11.21
C THR A 46 23.65 -22.97 10.43
N ILE A 47 24.18 -24.06 9.87
CA ILE A 47 23.38 -25.11 9.26
C ILE A 47 23.13 -26.17 10.34
N TRP A 48 21.87 -26.53 10.51
CA TRP A 48 21.42 -27.51 11.50
C TRP A 48 20.94 -28.76 10.81
N CYS A 49 21.34 -29.89 11.34
CA CYS A 49 20.81 -31.18 10.93
C CYS A 49 20.23 -31.93 12.12
N GLN A 50 19.03 -32.48 11.96
CA GLN A 50 18.33 -33.24 13.00
C GLN A 50 17.99 -34.64 12.51
N GLY A 51 18.47 -35.64 13.23
CA GLY A 51 18.21 -37.07 12.98
C GLY A 51 17.44 -37.71 14.13
N ILE A 52 17.71 -38.99 14.39
CA ILE A 52 17.19 -39.73 15.55
C ILE A 52 18.09 -39.59 16.77
N LEU A 53 17.62 -39.98 17.95
CA LEU A 53 18.39 -39.88 19.20
C LEU A 53 19.61 -40.81 19.23
N GLU A 54 19.54 -41.91 18.48
CA GLU A 54 20.58 -42.92 18.36
C GLU A 54 21.63 -42.57 17.29
N ALA A 55 21.49 -41.39 16.66
CA ALA A 55 22.50 -40.89 15.74
C ALA A 55 23.76 -40.51 16.52
N HIS A 56 24.93 -40.94 16.07
CA HIS A 56 26.21 -40.69 16.74
C HIS A 56 27.17 -39.84 15.89
N GLU A 57 26.89 -39.68 14.60
CA GLU A 57 27.65 -38.82 13.69
C GLU A 57 26.72 -38.31 12.58
N PHE A 58 26.87 -37.03 12.24
CA PHE A 58 26.15 -36.35 11.16
C PHE A 58 27.14 -35.89 10.09
N HIS A 59 26.80 -36.11 8.82
CA HIS A 59 27.59 -35.71 7.66
C HIS A 59 26.83 -34.62 6.92
N LEU A 60 27.51 -33.52 6.63
CA LEU A 60 27.00 -32.48 5.75
C LEU A 60 27.70 -32.61 4.40
N ASP A 61 26.94 -32.94 3.36
CA ASP A 61 27.43 -33.12 2.00
C ASP A 61 27.09 -31.89 1.16
N LYS A 62 27.98 -31.50 0.25
CA LYS A 62 27.78 -30.39 -0.68
C LYS A 62 27.87 -30.90 -2.11
N ASP A 63 26.91 -30.53 -2.95
CA ASP A 63 26.89 -30.92 -4.36
C ASP A 63 28.20 -30.54 -5.06
N GLY A 64 28.72 -31.45 -5.89
CA GLY A 64 29.98 -31.29 -6.61
C GLY A 64 31.24 -31.69 -5.82
N HIS A 65 31.11 -32.12 -4.56
CA HIS A 65 32.21 -32.65 -3.75
C HIS A 65 32.03 -34.15 -3.48
N SER A 66 33.12 -34.92 -3.60
CA SER A 66 33.13 -36.37 -3.39
C SER A 66 33.26 -36.80 -1.93
N MET A 67 33.64 -35.88 -1.04
CA MET A 67 33.75 -36.10 0.40
C MET A 67 32.76 -35.20 1.15
N PRO A 68 32.29 -35.62 2.34
CA PRO A 68 31.48 -34.76 3.20
C PRO A 68 32.20 -33.44 3.44
N TRP A 69 31.46 -32.35 3.31
CA TRP A 69 31.95 -31.00 3.54
C TRP A 69 32.36 -30.80 5.00
N ASP A 70 31.58 -31.37 5.93
CA ASP A 70 31.90 -31.39 7.35
C ASP A 70 31.24 -32.59 8.05
N ARG A 71 31.77 -32.99 9.20
CA ARG A 71 31.23 -34.05 10.05
C ARG A 71 31.16 -33.58 11.49
N GLN A 72 30.02 -33.79 12.12
CA GLN A 72 29.78 -33.33 13.48
C GLN A 72 29.11 -34.42 14.30
N ARG A 73 29.49 -34.52 15.57
CA ARG A 73 28.76 -35.35 16.53
C ARG A 73 27.51 -34.60 17.02
N PRO A 74 26.48 -35.32 17.48
CA PRO A 74 25.32 -34.68 18.09
C PRO A 74 25.73 -33.80 19.27
N LEU A 75 25.02 -32.69 19.44
CA LEU A 75 25.12 -31.87 20.65
C LEU A 75 24.43 -32.60 21.79
N GLU A 76 25.21 -32.98 22.81
CA GLU A 76 24.69 -33.66 23.99
C GLU A 76 23.97 -32.70 24.94
N PRO A 77 22.76 -33.04 25.45
CA PRO A 77 21.91 -34.17 25.04
C PRO A 77 21.07 -33.82 23.80
N GLY A 78 21.08 -34.67 22.77
CA GLY A 78 20.22 -34.40 21.61
C GLY A 78 20.50 -35.20 20.34
N ASN A 79 19.63 -35.00 19.35
CA ASN A 79 19.68 -35.59 18.01
C ASN A 79 20.04 -34.56 16.92
N LYS A 80 20.75 -33.49 17.31
CA LYS A 80 21.06 -32.36 16.43
C LYS A 80 22.56 -32.13 16.32
N ALA A 81 23.02 -31.90 15.11
CA ALA A 81 24.35 -31.40 14.82
C ALA A 81 24.28 -29.97 14.29
N LYS A 82 25.29 -29.16 14.63
CA LYS A 82 25.45 -27.79 14.14
C LYS A 82 26.71 -27.68 13.30
N PHE A 83 26.60 -27.03 12.14
CA PHE A 83 27.69 -26.72 11.24
C PHE A 83 27.78 -25.19 11.13
N SER A 84 28.72 -24.59 11.86
CA SER A 84 28.82 -23.12 11.98
C SER A 84 29.83 -22.54 10.99
N ILE A 85 29.38 -21.57 10.19
CA ILE A 85 30.22 -20.79 9.29
C ILE A 85 30.29 -19.36 9.84
N THR A 86 31.45 -18.96 10.37
CA THR A 86 31.63 -17.64 11.00
C THR A 86 31.64 -16.50 9.98
N TYR A 87 32.26 -16.73 8.82
CA TYR A 87 32.42 -15.73 7.75
C TYR A 87 32.09 -16.35 6.40
N VAL A 88 30.87 -16.14 5.94
CA VAL A 88 30.40 -16.68 4.66
C VAL A 88 31.11 -16.01 3.49
N ARG A 89 31.54 -16.84 2.54
CA ARG A 89 32.27 -16.51 1.30
C ARG A 89 31.73 -17.36 0.15
N GLU A 90 32.19 -17.08 -1.06
CA GLU A 90 31.79 -17.74 -2.32
C GLU A 90 31.78 -19.26 -2.24
N GLN A 91 32.83 -19.85 -1.67
CA GLN A 91 32.99 -21.30 -1.62
C GLN A 91 31.94 -22.01 -0.76
N TYR A 92 31.25 -21.29 0.13
CA TYR A 92 30.16 -21.83 0.94
C TYR A 92 28.82 -21.77 0.21
N ALA A 93 28.69 -21.02 -0.88
CA ALA A 93 27.47 -21.02 -1.67
C ALA A 93 27.29 -22.39 -2.35
N GLY A 94 26.07 -22.92 -2.32
CA GLY A 94 25.78 -24.21 -2.94
C GLY A 94 24.60 -24.94 -2.31
N ARG A 95 24.37 -26.14 -2.83
CA ARG A 95 23.30 -27.03 -2.38
C ARG A 95 23.87 -28.08 -1.42
N TYR A 96 23.25 -28.18 -0.25
CA TYR A 96 23.69 -29.01 0.85
C TYR A 96 22.69 -30.10 1.17
N HIS A 97 23.20 -31.23 1.61
CA HIS A 97 22.48 -32.41 2.03
C HIS A 97 23.01 -32.86 3.39
N CYS A 98 22.15 -33.47 4.21
CA CYS A 98 22.60 -34.08 5.46
C CYS A 98 22.23 -35.55 5.52
N SER A 99 23.12 -36.35 6.09
CA SER A 99 22.85 -37.71 6.50
C SER A 99 23.42 -37.97 7.89
N TYR A 100 22.99 -39.05 8.55
CA TYR A 100 23.55 -39.46 9.83
C TYR A 100 23.83 -40.96 9.88
N GLN A 101 24.71 -41.34 10.80
CA GLN A 101 25.00 -42.73 11.10
C GLN A 101 24.43 -43.10 12.47
N SER A 102 23.90 -44.31 12.57
CA SER A 102 23.49 -44.96 13.81
C SER A 102 24.11 -46.36 13.90
N SER A 103 23.90 -47.06 15.01
CA SER A 103 24.33 -48.44 15.17
C SER A 103 23.66 -49.41 14.18
N THR A 104 22.54 -49.02 13.58
CA THR A 104 21.77 -49.86 12.63
C THR A 104 22.07 -49.54 11.17
N GLY A 105 22.92 -48.54 10.89
CA GLY A 105 23.34 -48.16 9.53
C GLY A 105 23.32 -46.65 9.29
N SER A 106 23.36 -46.26 8.01
CA SER A 106 23.27 -44.87 7.57
C SER A 106 21.84 -44.50 7.19
N SER A 107 21.47 -43.26 7.47
CA SER A 107 20.20 -42.69 6.99
C SER A 107 20.23 -42.42 5.48
N GLU A 108 19.04 -42.24 4.91
CA GLU A 108 18.92 -41.54 3.63
C GLU A 108 19.32 -40.06 3.78
N SER A 109 19.55 -39.39 2.65
CA SER A 109 19.90 -37.98 2.57
C SER A 109 18.68 -37.09 2.82
N SER A 110 18.88 -35.95 3.47
CA SER A 110 17.85 -34.94 3.67
C SER A 110 17.39 -34.29 2.37
N ASP A 111 16.24 -33.63 2.43
CA ASP A 111 15.90 -32.60 1.44
C ASP A 111 17.03 -31.56 1.34
N PRO A 112 17.28 -31.03 0.13
CA PRO A 112 18.38 -30.11 -0.09
C PRO A 112 18.14 -28.74 0.55
N LEU A 113 19.20 -28.15 1.07
CA LEU A 113 19.27 -26.76 1.50
C LEU A 113 20.15 -25.97 0.52
N GLU A 114 19.55 -25.02 -0.20
CA GLU A 114 20.30 -24.10 -1.06
C GLU A 114 20.81 -22.90 -0.24
N LEU A 115 22.11 -22.88 0.06
CA LEU A 115 22.77 -21.75 0.69
C LEU A 115 23.22 -20.75 -0.38
N VAL A 116 22.60 -19.57 -0.34
CA VAL A 116 22.87 -18.45 -1.24
C VAL A 116 23.69 -17.41 -0.51
N VAL A 117 24.68 -16.84 -1.20
CA VAL A 117 25.52 -15.77 -0.68
C VAL A 117 25.31 -14.50 -1.49
N THR A 118 24.95 -13.40 -0.82
CA THR A 118 24.68 -12.11 -1.45
C THR A 118 25.87 -11.15 -1.33
N GLY A 119 25.91 -10.15 -2.20
CA GLY A 119 26.92 -9.08 -2.17
C GLY A 119 28.13 -9.26 -3.10
N PHE A 120 27.98 -10.04 -4.18
CA PHE A 120 29.03 -10.26 -5.19
C PHE A 120 28.96 -9.33 -6.39
N HIS A 121 27.76 -8.94 -6.78
CA HIS A 121 27.52 -8.11 -7.96
C HIS A 121 26.90 -6.77 -7.57
N ALA A 122 26.92 -5.81 -8.49
CA ALA A 122 26.36 -4.47 -8.29
C ALA A 122 24.86 -4.54 -7.97
N GLU A 123 24.38 -3.65 -7.09
CA GLU A 123 22.99 -3.61 -6.67
C GLU A 123 22.04 -3.27 -7.83
N PRO A 124 20.89 -3.94 -7.95
CA PRO A 124 19.83 -3.54 -8.86
C PRO A 124 18.98 -2.41 -8.26
N THR A 125 18.18 -1.75 -9.09
CA THR A 125 17.20 -0.75 -8.65
C THR A 125 15.81 -1.38 -8.58
N LEU A 126 15.09 -1.14 -7.48
CA LEU A 126 13.72 -1.63 -7.29
C LEU A 126 12.73 -0.45 -7.27
N SER A 127 11.68 -0.55 -8.07
CA SER A 127 10.59 0.44 -8.13
C SER A 127 9.22 -0.25 -8.15
N ALA A 128 8.15 0.51 -7.87
CA ALA A 128 6.78 0.03 -7.91
C ALA A 128 5.99 0.75 -9.00
N LEU A 129 5.22 -0.02 -9.77
CA LEU A 129 4.42 0.45 -10.90
C LEU A 129 2.92 0.29 -10.61
N PRO A 130 2.11 1.35 -10.78
CA PRO A 130 2.53 2.71 -11.13
C PRO A 130 3.18 3.45 -9.94
N ASN A 131 2.96 2.98 -8.72
CA ASN A 131 3.50 3.58 -7.50
C ASN A 131 3.47 2.60 -6.31
N THR A 132 3.93 3.05 -5.13
CA THR A 132 3.99 2.25 -3.89
C THR A 132 2.67 2.23 -3.10
N MET A 133 1.72 3.09 -3.46
CA MET A 133 0.42 3.21 -2.78
C MET A 133 -0.58 2.27 -3.42
N VAL A 134 -0.93 1.18 -2.73
CA VAL A 134 -1.74 0.09 -3.27
C VAL A 134 -3.03 -0.04 -2.47
N THR A 135 -4.17 -0.20 -3.15
CA THR A 135 -5.43 -0.48 -2.47
C THR A 135 -5.41 -1.84 -1.79
N SER A 136 -6.03 -1.94 -0.62
CA SER A 136 -6.20 -3.20 0.10
C SER A 136 -6.87 -4.25 -0.80
N GLY A 137 -6.29 -5.46 -0.86
CA GLY A 137 -6.70 -6.53 -1.78
C GLY A 137 -6.21 -6.36 -3.23
N GLY A 138 -5.62 -5.21 -3.57
CA GLY A 138 -5.04 -4.91 -4.86
C GLY A 138 -3.72 -5.64 -5.13
N LYS A 139 -3.26 -5.55 -6.38
CA LYS A 139 -1.96 -6.06 -6.82
C LYS A 139 -1.13 -4.89 -7.36
N VAL A 140 0.18 -5.01 -7.24
CA VAL A 140 1.15 -4.04 -7.75
C VAL A 140 2.26 -4.76 -8.50
N THR A 141 2.80 -4.11 -9.52
CA THR A 141 3.97 -4.64 -10.22
C THR A 141 5.22 -4.00 -9.64
N LEU A 142 6.14 -4.80 -9.12
CA LEU A 142 7.47 -4.34 -8.74
C LEU A 142 8.44 -4.57 -9.91
N GLN A 143 9.13 -3.51 -10.31
CA GLN A 143 10.11 -3.55 -11.38
C GLN A 143 11.49 -3.52 -10.78
N CYS A 144 12.27 -4.55 -11.09
CA CYS A 144 13.67 -4.61 -10.72
C CYS A 144 14.52 -4.45 -11.97
N THR A 145 15.44 -3.49 -11.99
CA THR A 145 16.26 -3.15 -13.15
C THR A 145 17.74 -3.17 -12.81
N SER A 146 18.58 -3.48 -13.80
CA SER A 146 20.03 -3.34 -13.70
C SER A 146 20.64 -3.08 -15.08
N TRP A 147 21.71 -2.30 -15.11
CA TRP A 147 22.58 -2.21 -16.28
C TRP A 147 23.44 -3.47 -16.44
N MET A 148 23.63 -4.23 -15.36
CA MET A 148 24.31 -5.51 -15.39
C MET A 148 23.39 -6.57 -16.01
N GLY A 149 23.93 -7.35 -16.93
CA GLY A 149 23.21 -8.40 -17.68
C GLY A 149 22.86 -9.63 -16.85
N PHE A 150 22.22 -9.47 -15.70
CA PHE A 150 21.74 -10.58 -14.90
C PHE A 150 20.78 -11.43 -15.72
N HIS A 151 20.91 -12.75 -15.60
CA HIS A 151 20.04 -13.70 -16.27
C HIS A 151 18.71 -13.85 -15.55
N ARG A 152 18.72 -13.74 -14.22
CA ARG A 152 17.53 -13.88 -13.37
C ARG A 152 17.54 -12.83 -12.27
N PHE A 153 16.35 -12.39 -11.91
CA PHE A 153 16.12 -11.52 -10.75
C PHE A 153 15.30 -12.26 -9.70
N VAL A 154 15.55 -11.92 -8.44
CA VAL A 154 14.89 -12.47 -7.28
C VAL A 154 14.30 -11.35 -6.45
N LEU A 155 13.03 -11.48 -6.10
CA LEU A 155 12.34 -10.56 -5.20
C LEU A 155 12.17 -11.22 -3.83
N MET A 156 12.73 -10.57 -2.81
CA MET A 156 12.67 -10.98 -1.42
C MET A 156 11.70 -10.07 -0.67
N LYS A 157 10.80 -10.66 0.12
CA LYS A 157 10.01 -9.93 1.11
C LYS A 157 10.73 -9.97 2.45
N GLU A 158 10.89 -8.83 3.10
CA GLU A 158 11.56 -8.77 4.41
C GLU A 158 10.77 -9.55 5.47
N GLY A 159 11.49 -10.31 6.31
CA GLY A 159 10.90 -11.22 7.30
C GLY A 159 10.62 -12.63 6.78
N GLU A 160 10.67 -12.86 5.46
CA GLU A 160 10.56 -14.20 4.89
C GLU A 160 11.96 -14.84 4.72
N PRO A 161 12.17 -16.08 5.22
CA PRO A 161 13.48 -16.73 5.21
C PRO A 161 13.89 -17.26 3.83
N ARG A 162 12.94 -17.33 2.89
CA ARG A 162 13.13 -17.89 1.55
C ARG A 162 12.67 -16.92 0.45
N PRO A 163 13.22 -17.04 -0.76
CA PRO A 163 12.81 -16.23 -1.88
C PRO A 163 11.37 -16.49 -2.27
N VAL A 164 10.63 -15.41 -2.54
CA VAL A 164 9.21 -15.51 -2.81
C VAL A 164 8.95 -15.52 -4.33
N TRP A 165 9.77 -14.82 -5.12
CA TRP A 165 9.68 -14.85 -6.58
C TRP A 165 11.07 -14.83 -7.23
N THR A 166 11.24 -15.64 -8.27
CA THR A 166 12.40 -15.61 -9.17
C THR A 166 11.90 -15.57 -10.61
N LEU A 167 12.35 -14.59 -11.39
CA LEU A 167 11.97 -14.43 -12.79
C LEU A 167 13.19 -14.33 -13.70
N ASP A 168 13.01 -14.79 -14.93
CA ASP A 168 13.98 -14.55 -16.00
C ASP A 168 14.03 -13.07 -16.34
N SER A 169 15.25 -12.62 -16.58
CA SER A 169 15.55 -11.27 -17.00
C SER A 169 15.03 -11.03 -18.42
N GLN A 170 14.44 -9.86 -18.62
CA GLN A 170 13.99 -9.35 -19.89
C GLN A 170 14.88 -8.18 -20.27
N GLN A 171 15.21 -8.05 -21.55
CA GLN A 171 15.95 -6.90 -22.08
C GLN A 171 15.06 -6.10 -23.03
N PRO A 172 14.37 -5.06 -22.55
CA PRO A 172 13.72 -4.09 -23.41
C PRO A 172 14.75 -3.36 -24.27
N THR A 173 14.28 -2.69 -25.31
CA THR A 173 15.08 -1.85 -26.21
C THR A 173 15.85 -0.70 -25.52
N SER A 174 15.61 -0.45 -24.23
CA SER A 174 16.30 0.56 -23.41
C SER A 174 17.71 0.16 -22.96
N GLY A 175 18.15 -1.07 -23.21
CA GLY A 175 19.49 -1.56 -22.87
C GLY A 175 19.67 -2.00 -21.42
N GLN A 176 18.76 -1.63 -20.51
CA GLN A 176 18.71 -2.18 -19.15
C GLN A 176 18.03 -3.54 -19.13
N PHE A 177 18.51 -4.41 -18.25
CA PHE A 177 17.90 -5.69 -17.93
C PHE A 177 16.89 -5.51 -16.81
N GLN A 178 15.77 -6.22 -16.88
CA GLN A 178 14.70 -6.06 -15.90
C GLN A 178 13.90 -7.33 -15.63
N ALA A 179 13.18 -7.33 -14.50
CA ALA A 179 12.09 -8.25 -14.24
C ALA A 179 10.89 -7.50 -13.64
N LEU A 180 9.68 -7.93 -14.01
CA LEU A 180 8.41 -7.37 -13.54
C LEU A 180 7.68 -8.39 -12.67
N PHE A 181 7.65 -8.15 -11.37
CA PHE A 181 7.04 -9.03 -10.37
C PHE A 181 5.64 -8.56 -10.02
N LEU A 182 4.61 -9.37 -10.30
CA LEU A 182 3.25 -9.08 -9.86
C LEU A 182 3.05 -9.55 -8.41
N VAL A 183 2.95 -8.60 -7.49
CA VAL A 183 2.81 -8.83 -6.05
C VAL A 183 1.38 -8.53 -5.61
N GLY A 184 0.81 -9.42 -4.79
CA GLY A 184 -0.48 -9.23 -4.14
C GLY A 184 -1.33 -10.50 -4.15
N PRO A 185 -2.51 -10.48 -3.49
CA PRO A 185 -3.17 -9.31 -2.92
C PRO A 185 -2.44 -8.72 -1.69
N VAL A 186 -2.32 -7.40 -1.62
CA VAL A 186 -1.74 -6.72 -0.45
C VAL A 186 -2.76 -6.61 0.69
N THR A 187 -2.30 -6.73 1.94
CA THR A 187 -3.15 -6.66 3.13
C THR A 187 -2.61 -5.65 4.15
N PRO A 188 -3.44 -4.88 4.84
CA PRO A 188 -2.95 -3.85 5.77
C PRO A 188 -2.20 -4.40 7.00
N SER A 189 -2.46 -5.66 7.38
CA SER A 189 -1.84 -6.28 8.56
C SER A 189 -0.41 -6.77 8.35
N ALA A 190 0.03 -6.90 7.10
CA ALA A 190 1.38 -7.34 6.77
C ALA A 190 2.28 -6.14 6.45
N ARG A 191 3.56 -6.25 6.83
CA ARG A 191 4.59 -5.34 6.32
C ARG A 191 4.99 -5.77 4.92
N TRP A 192 4.97 -4.85 3.97
CA TRP A 192 5.22 -5.09 2.56
C TRP A 192 6.50 -4.39 2.13
N THR A 193 7.63 -4.83 2.69
CA THR A 193 8.96 -4.31 2.35
C THR A 193 9.69 -5.33 1.50
N PHE A 194 10.22 -4.88 0.36
CA PHE A 194 10.85 -5.74 -0.63
C PHE A 194 12.27 -5.30 -0.95
N ARG A 195 13.11 -6.26 -1.27
CA ARG A 195 14.44 -6.07 -1.87
C ARG A 195 14.59 -6.97 -3.08
N CYS A 196 15.29 -6.49 -4.09
CA CYS A 196 15.60 -7.29 -5.27
C CYS A 196 17.08 -7.63 -5.35
N HIS A 197 17.37 -8.80 -5.92
CA HIS A 197 18.71 -9.26 -6.28
C HIS A 197 18.74 -9.72 -7.74
N GLY A 198 19.93 -9.72 -8.34
CA GLY A 198 20.20 -10.35 -9.63
C GLY A 198 21.31 -11.38 -9.54
N TYR A 199 21.27 -12.41 -10.39
CA TYR A 199 22.32 -13.42 -10.50
C TYR A 199 22.48 -13.98 -11.93
N PHE A 200 23.55 -14.72 -12.16
CA PHE A 200 23.84 -15.38 -13.44
C PHE A 200 23.62 -16.90 -13.36
N ASN A 201 23.15 -17.52 -14.46
CA ASN A 201 22.84 -18.95 -14.49
C ASN A 201 24.04 -19.88 -14.23
N ASN A 202 25.26 -19.42 -14.48
CA ASN A 202 26.48 -20.18 -14.19
C ASN A 202 26.87 -20.15 -12.70
N THR A 203 26.32 -19.21 -11.91
CA THR A 203 26.61 -19.03 -10.49
C THR A 203 25.32 -18.73 -9.70
N PRO A 204 24.32 -19.64 -9.72
CA PRO A 204 22.97 -19.33 -9.24
C PRO A 204 22.86 -19.07 -7.73
N GLN A 205 23.88 -19.45 -6.95
CA GLN A 205 23.94 -19.19 -5.50
C GLN A 205 24.74 -17.94 -5.13
N LEU A 206 25.31 -17.21 -6.10
CA LEU A 206 26.04 -15.96 -5.88
C LEU A 206 25.23 -14.79 -6.42
N TRP A 207 24.70 -13.97 -5.50
CA TRP A 207 23.78 -12.89 -5.85
C TRP A 207 24.43 -11.51 -5.73
N SER A 208 23.82 -10.55 -6.40
CA SER A 208 24.12 -9.13 -6.23
C SER A 208 23.96 -8.65 -4.79
N GLN A 209 24.49 -7.46 -4.53
CA GLN A 209 24.04 -6.63 -3.41
C GLN A 209 22.51 -6.45 -3.49
N PRO A 210 21.82 -6.36 -2.34
CA PRO A 210 20.39 -6.05 -2.32
C PRO A 210 20.14 -4.65 -2.88
N SER A 211 19.03 -4.46 -3.57
CA SER A 211 18.52 -3.10 -3.83
C SER A 211 18.19 -2.37 -2.54
N ASP A 212 18.05 -1.05 -2.62
CA ASP A 212 17.36 -0.28 -1.59
C ASP A 212 15.98 -0.90 -1.26
N PRO A 213 15.58 -0.90 0.01
CA PRO A 213 14.29 -1.45 0.42
C PRO A 213 13.15 -0.59 -0.12
N LEU A 214 12.15 -1.25 -0.72
CA LEU A 214 10.93 -0.62 -1.19
C LEU A 214 9.75 -1.05 -0.31
N GLU A 215 9.16 -0.08 0.41
CA GLU A 215 7.97 -0.30 1.23
C GLU A 215 6.70 0.07 0.44
N LEU A 216 5.72 -0.84 0.43
CA LEU A 216 4.39 -0.56 -0.08
C LEU A 216 3.47 -0.04 1.03
N LEU A 217 2.71 1.00 0.70
CA LEU A 217 1.70 1.57 1.56
C LEU A 217 0.32 1.07 1.14
N VAL A 218 -0.49 0.62 2.10
CA VAL A 218 -1.81 0.05 1.80
C VAL A 218 -2.92 1.06 2.11
N SER A 219 -3.68 1.48 1.10
CA SER A 219 -4.87 2.32 1.27
C SER A 219 -6.11 1.47 1.48
N GLY A 220 -6.85 1.78 2.54
CA GLY A 220 -8.11 1.19 2.92
C GLY A 220 -9.34 1.95 2.43
N VAL A 221 -10.47 1.64 3.06
CA VAL A 221 -11.79 2.23 2.79
C VAL A 221 -12.19 3.35 3.76
N SER A 222 -11.29 3.74 4.67
CA SER A 222 -11.58 4.83 5.61
C SER A 222 -11.83 6.15 4.86
N ARG A 223 -12.64 7.04 5.46
CA ARG A 223 -13.08 8.30 4.84
C ARG A 223 -11.89 9.09 4.30
N LYS A 224 -11.98 9.51 3.03
CA LYS A 224 -10.93 10.28 2.37
C LYS A 224 -10.76 11.67 3.00
N PRO A 225 -9.52 12.17 3.13
CA PRO A 225 -9.28 13.57 3.46
C PRO A 225 -9.55 14.47 2.24
N SER A 226 -9.51 15.78 2.46
CA SER A 226 -9.57 16.82 1.44
C SER A 226 -8.20 17.45 1.26
N LEU A 227 -7.68 17.43 0.03
CA LEU A 227 -6.47 18.13 -0.33
C LEU A 227 -6.81 19.52 -0.85
N LEU A 228 -6.18 20.53 -0.26
CA LEU A 228 -6.45 21.94 -0.49
C LEU A 228 -5.14 22.66 -0.81
N THR A 229 -5.27 23.79 -1.49
CA THR A 229 -4.20 24.77 -1.66
C THR A 229 -4.70 26.11 -1.18
N GLN A 230 -3.91 26.82 -0.35
CA GLN A 230 -4.24 28.19 0.04
C GLN A 230 -4.14 29.17 -1.14
N GLN A 231 -3.34 28.82 -2.14
CA GLN A 231 -3.10 29.59 -3.35
C GLN A 231 -3.89 28.97 -4.52
N SER A 232 -4.03 29.70 -5.63
CA SER A 232 -4.56 29.10 -6.86
C SER A 232 -3.74 27.86 -7.25
N PRO A 233 -4.36 26.80 -7.81
CA PRO A 233 -3.63 25.65 -8.36
C PRO A 233 -2.67 26.03 -9.51
N VAL A 234 -2.90 27.19 -10.14
CA VAL A 234 -1.99 27.80 -11.12
C VAL A 234 -0.96 28.65 -10.38
N VAL A 235 0.28 28.18 -10.35
CA VAL A 235 1.38 28.77 -9.57
C VAL A 235 2.49 29.32 -10.46
N THR A 236 3.10 30.40 -10.02
CA THR A 236 4.25 31.01 -10.71
C THR A 236 5.58 30.57 -10.07
N PRO A 237 6.66 30.39 -10.86
CA PRO A 237 7.96 30.04 -10.32
C PRO A 237 8.44 31.01 -9.23
N GLY A 238 9.09 30.48 -8.20
CA GLY A 238 9.60 31.25 -7.05
C GLY A 238 8.59 31.53 -5.93
N GLN A 239 7.28 31.39 -6.17
CA GLN A 239 6.27 31.44 -5.10
C GLN A 239 6.46 30.28 -4.10
N ARG A 240 6.12 30.47 -2.83
CA ARG A 240 6.16 29.39 -1.83
C ARG A 240 4.85 28.60 -1.84
N LEU A 241 4.88 27.36 -2.31
CA LEU A 241 3.71 26.48 -2.35
C LEU A 241 3.58 25.68 -1.05
N THR A 242 2.38 25.66 -0.50
CA THR A 242 2.00 24.80 0.63
C THR A 242 0.67 24.13 0.33
N LEU A 243 0.63 22.80 0.40
CA LEU A 243 -0.59 22.01 0.25
C LEU A 243 -1.11 21.62 1.62
N GLN A 244 -2.42 21.71 1.83
CA GLN A 244 -3.04 21.37 3.11
C GLN A 244 -3.91 20.14 2.93
N CYS A 245 -3.70 19.15 3.78
CA CYS A 245 -4.55 17.98 3.82
C CYS A 245 -5.40 18.03 5.08
N ARG A 246 -6.72 18.12 4.92
CA ARG A 246 -7.66 18.25 6.03
C ARG A 246 -8.59 17.05 6.09
N SER A 247 -9.00 16.64 7.29
CA SER A 247 -10.02 15.62 7.48
C SER A 247 -10.82 15.90 8.73
N ASP A 248 -12.13 15.68 8.66
CA ASP A 248 -13.03 15.64 9.81
C ASP A 248 -12.72 14.45 10.74
N ILE A 249 -12.06 13.41 10.21
CA ILE A 249 -11.51 12.31 11.00
C ILE A 249 -10.21 12.76 11.68
N GLY A 250 -10.08 12.43 12.96
CA GLY A 250 -8.86 12.63 13.74
C GLY A 250 -7.76 11.64 13.36
N TYR A 251 -7.23 11.75 12.14
CA TYR A 251 -6.02 11.04 11.73
C TYR A 251 -4.80 11.60 12.47
N ASP A 252 -3.89 10.71 12.88
CA ASP A 252 -2.67 11.08 13.61
C ASP A 252 -1.53 11.50 12.66
N ARG A 253 -1.57 10.98 11.44
CA ARG A 253 -0.55 11.17 10.42
C ARG A 253 -1.19 11.39 9.05
N PHE A 254 -0.56 12.22 8.24
CA PHE A 254 -0.96 12.46 6.85
C PHE A 254 0.20 12.17 5.91
N ALA A 255 -0.12 11.72 4.71
CA ALA A 255 0.81 11.49 3.62
C ALA A 255 0.35 12.25 2.37
N LEU A 256 1.28 12.99 1.78
CA LEU A 256 1.09 13.62 0.47
C LEU A 256 1.83 12.78 -0.58
N TYR A 257 1.15 12.51 -1.69
CA TYR A 257 1.66 11.76 -2.81
C TYR A 257 1.56 12.60 -4.08
N LYS A 258 2.60 12.58 -4.92
CA LYS A 258 2.60 13.17 -6.26
C LYS A 258 2.70 12.05 -7.30
N GLU A 259 1.79 12.02 -8.26
CA GLU A 259 1.87 11.09 -9.38
C GLU A 259 3.07 11.43 -10.27
N ALA A 260 4.05 10.53 -10.27
CA ALA A 260 5.24 10.68 -11.09
C ALA A 260 4.98 10.18 -12.53
N ALA A 261 5.37 11.00 -13.51
CA ALA A 261 5.55 10.55 -14.87
C ALA A 261 6.90 9.83 -14.97
N ARG A 262 6.83 8.50 -14.84
CA ARG A 262 7.81 7.47 -15.25
C ARG A 262 9.24 7.46 -14.71
N ASP A 263 9.86 8.53 -14.24
CA ASP A 263 11.26 8.46 -13.78
C ASP A 263 11.50 9.27 -12.50
N LEU A 264 11.84 8.56 -11.42
CA LEU A 264 12.20 8.96 -10.05
C LEU A 264 11.13 8.94 -8.93
N PRO A 265 11.52 8.54 -7.69
CA PRO A 265 10.59 8.15 -6.63
C PRO A 265 10.00 9.35 -5.87
N GLN A 266 8.67 9.40 -5.87
CA GLN A 266 7.77 9.59 -4.72
C GLN A 266 8.28 10.41 -3.53
N HIS A 267 7.98 11.70 -3.57
CA HIS A 267 8.04 12.54 -2.38
C HIS A 267 6.84 12.23 -1.48
N LEU A 268 6.96 11.16 -0.69
CA LEU A 268 6.05 10.89 0.42
C LEU A 268 6.47 11.77 1.59
N SER A 269 5.77 12.88 1.80
CA SER A 269 5.96 13.67 3.02
C SER A 269 5.04 13.10 4.09
N LEU A 270 5.61 12.64 5.20
CA LEU A 270 4.88 12.14 6.36
C LEU A 270 4.89 13.21 7.45
N GLN A 271 3.72 13.68 7.88
CA GLN A 271 3.65 14.67 8.95
C GLN A 271 2.71 14.20 10.07
N PRO A 272 3.25 13.89 11.27
CA PRO A 272 2.45 13.62 12.44
C PRO A 272 2.02 14.95 13.07
N GLN A 273 0.75 15.33 12.94
CA GLN A 273 0.17 16.42 13.73
C GLN A 273 -0.86 15.81 14.67
N ALA A 274 -0.49 15.69 15.95
CA ALA A 274 -1.38 15.17 16.97
C ALA A 274 -2.50 16.19 17.27
N GLY A 275 -3.75 15.79 17.10
CA GLY A 275 -4.92 16.51 17.61
C GLY A 275 -5.49 17.61 16.71
N LEU A 276 -4.99 17.77 15.48
CA LEU A 276 -5.56 18.69 14.48
C LEU A 276 -6.10 17.88 13.29
N SER A 277 -7.27 18.30 12.79
CA SER A 277 -7.97 17.78 11.61
C SER A 277 -7.19 17.97 10.28
N GLY A 278 -5.85 17.92 10.28
CA GLY A 278 -5.05 18.04 9.07
C GLY A 278 -3.56 18.30 9.25
N ALA A 279 -2.84 18.34 8.14
CA ALA A 279 -1.42 18.65 8.04
C ALA A 279 -1.14 19.62 6.88
N ASP A 280 -0.09 20.44 7.03
CA ASP A 280 0.37 21.39 6.02
C ASP A 280 1.72 20.92 5.47
N PHE A 281 1.81 20.75 4.15
CA PHE A 281 2.97 20.27 3.41
C PHE A 281 3.64 21.43 2.66
N PRO A 282 4.66 22.08 3.24
CA PRO A 282 5.40 23.14 2.55
C PRO A 282 6.34 22.53 1.50
N LEU A 283 6.03 22.72 0.22
CA LEU A 283 6.87 22.25 -0.90
C LEU A 283 8.02 23.23 -1.20
N GLY A 284 7.95 24.46 -0.69
CA GLY A 284 8.98 25.47 -0.86
C GLY A 284 8.81 26.30 -2.14
N PRO A 285 9.89 26.91 -2.66
CA PRO A 285 9.84 27.73 -3.88
C PRO A 285 9.48 26.89 -5.11
N VAL A 286 8.44 27.30 -5.83
CA VAL A 286 7.93 26.61 -7.01
C VAL A 286 8.97 26.58 -8.12
N SER A 287 9.09 25.41 -8.74
CA SER A 287 9.92 25.10 -9.90
C SER A 287 9.13 24.19 -10.84
N SER A 288 9.65 23.92 -12.04
CA SER A 288 9.01 23.03 -13.02
C SER A 288 8.68 21.64 -12.47
N SER A 289 9.52 21.10 -11.58
CA SER A 289 9.33 19.78 -10.97
C SER A 289 8.13 19.70 -10.03
N HIS A 290 7.57 20.83 -9.59
CA HIS A 290 6.37 20.86 -8.74
C HIS A 290 5.08 20.65 -9.52
N GLY A 291 5.08 20.87 -10.85
CA GLY A 291 3.91 20.58 -11.68
C GLY A 291 3.55 19.10 -11.65
N GLY A 292 2.29 18.78 -11.37
CA GLY A 292 1.82 17.40 -11.29
C GLY A 292 0.50 17.23 -10.55
N ARG A 293 0.04 15.98 -10.50
CA ARG A 293 -1.18 15.59 -9.79
C ARG A 293 -0.85 15.09 -8.39
N TYR A 294 -1.46 15.70 -7.38
CA TYR A 294 -1.23 15.39 -5.98
C TYR A 294 -2.46 14.75 -5.34
N THR A 295 -2.22 13.86 -4.39
CA THR A 295 -3.26 13.16 -3.62
C THR A 295 -2.81 13.07 -2.17
N CYS A 296 -3.74 13.14 -1.22
CA CYS A 296 -3.43 12.96 0.19
C CYS A 296 -4.18 11.79 0.83
N TYR A 297 -3.56 11.24 1.88
CA TYR A 297 -4.05 10.15 2.70
C TYR A 297 -3.94 10.50 4.18
N GLY A 298 -4.90 10.04 4.99
CA GLY A 298 -4.86 10.08 6.45
C GLY A 298 -4.60 8.70 7.03
N GLY A 299 -3.89 8.62 8.15
CA GLY A 299 -3.57 7.37 8.82
C GLY A 299 -3.57 7.52 10.33
N HIS A 300 -3.68 6.39 11.02
CA HIS A 300 -3.53 6.32 12.48
C HIS A 300 -2.14 5.79 12.83
N ASN A 301 -1.61 6.15 14.00
CA ASN A 301 -0.26 5.73 14.40
C ASN A 301 -0.15 4.22 14.66
N LEU A 302 -1.23 3.61 15.16
CA LEU A 302 -1.27 2.17 15.49
C LEU A 302 -1.69 1.29 14.30
N SER A 303 -2.10 1.89 13.19
CA SER A 303 -2.53 1.16 11.99
C SER A 303 -1.55 1.37 10.85
N SER A 304 -1.20 0.27 10.18
CA SER A 304 -0.47 0.32 8.90
C SER A 304 -1.39 0.64 7.71
N GLU A 305 -2.71 0.67 7.92
CA GLU A 305 -3.70 1.04 6.91
C GLU A 305 -3.86 2.56 6.78
N TRP A 306 -3.88 3.04 5.55
CA TRP A 306 -4.18 4.42 5.18
C TRP A 306 -5.65 4.59 4.80
N SER A 307 -6.13 5.82 4.76
CA SER A 307 -7.48 6.14 4.27
C SER A 307 -7.62 5.91 2.77
N ALA A 308 -8.86 6.02 2.27
CA ALA A 308 -9.07 6.26 0.85
C ALA A 308 -8.36 7.57 0.42
N PRO A 309 -7.90 7.66 -0.85
CA PRO A 309 -7.27 8.87 -1.38
C PRO A 309 -8.24 10.06 -1.40
N SER A 310 -7.71 11.26 -1.16
CA SER A 310 -8.42 12.51 -1.46
C SER A 310 -8.79 12.61 -2.94
N ASP A 311 -9.67 13.55 -3.28
CA ASP A 311 -9.77 13.99 -4.68
C ASP A 311 -8.41 14.57 -5.11
N PRO A 312 -7.95 14.27 -6.34
CA PRO A 312 -6.64 14.71 -6.80
C PRO A 312 -6.63 16.21 -7.07
N LEU A 313 -5.50 16.85 -6.80
CA LEU A 313 -5.26 18.27 -7.05
C LEU A 313 -4.11 18.43 -8.06
N ASP A 314 -4.41 19.01 -9.22
CA ASP A 314 -3.41 19.32 -10.24
C ASP A 314 -2.76 20.67 -9.97
N ILE A 315 -1.44 20.67 -9.73
CA ILE A 315 -0.63 21.88 -9.64
C ILE A 315 -0.02 22.17 -11.00
N LEU A 316 -0.22 23.39 -11.48
CA LEU A 316 0.16 23.83 -12.82
C LEU A 316 1.15 24.98 -12.72
N VAL A 317 2.33 24.82 -13.33
CA VAL A 317 3.43 25.80 -13.22
C VAL A 317 3.49 26.66 -14.48
N THR A 318 3.39 27.98 -14.34
CA THR A 318 3.40 28.93 -15.47
C THR A 318 4.79 29.30 -15.96
N GLY A 319 4.87 29.92 -17.14
CA GLY A 319 6.12 30.46 -17.70
C GLY A 319 7.17 29.40 -18.05
N GLN A 320 6.71 28.18 -18.33
CA GLN A 320 7.58 27.05 -18.70
C GLN A 320 7.65 26.86 -20.22
N LEU A 321 6.67 27.38 -20.96
CA LEU A 321 6.67 27.43 -22.41
C LEU A 321 6.90 28.88 -22.86
N LEU A 322 7.64 29.04 -23.97
CA LEU A 322 7.99 30.35 -24.54
C LEU A 322 6.80 31.11 -25.15
N SER A 323 5.67 30.42 -25.40
CA SER A 323 4.50 31.06 -25.98
C SER A 323 3.81 31.97 -24.97
N THR A 324 3.20 33.03 -25.47
CA THR A 324 2.30 33.91 -24.71
C THR A 324 1.01 34.02 -25.51
N PRO A 325 -0.08 33.37 -25.08
CA PRO A 325 -1.36 33.45 -25.77
C PRO A 325 -2.02 34.81 -25.53
N SER A 326 -2.94 35.19 -26.40
CA SER A 326 -3.84 36.33 -26.17
C SER A 326 -5.24 35.86 -25.82
N LEU A 327 -5.91 36.63 -24.95
CA LEU A 327 -7.27 36.38 -24.49
C LEU A 327 -8.19 37.51 -24.96
N SER A 328 -9.32 37.16 -25.52
CA SER A 328 -10.35 38.09 -25.99
C SER A 328 -11.74 37.60 -25.59
N VAL A 329 -12.73 38.48 -25.64
CA VAL A 329 -14.10 38.19 -25.20
C VAL A 329 -15.12 38.65 -26.24
N GLN A 330 -16.18 37.86 -26.44
CA GLN A 330 -17.34 38.20 -27.24
C GLN A 330 -18.62 37.98 -26.41
N PRO A 331 -19.61 38.90 -26.45
CA PRO A 331 -19.67 40.11 -27.29
C PRO A 331 -18.77 41.25 -26.79
N GLY A 332 -18.44 41.28 -25.49
CA GLY A 332 -17.59 42.29 -24.88
C GLY A 332 -17.31 41.98 -23.40
N PRO A 333 -16.50 42.80 -22.71
CA PRO A 333 -16.13 42.58 -21.31
C PRO A 333 -17.21 42.99 -20.30
N MET A 334 -18.25 43.72 -20.73
CA MET A 334 -19.39 44.12 -19.91
C MET A 334 -20.65 43.50 -20.47
N VAL A 335 -21.34 42.70 -19.67
CA VAL A 335 -22.52 41.91 -20.08
C VAL A 335 -23.58 41.88 -18.98
N ALA A 336 -24.84 41.67 -19.38
CA ALA A 336 -25.93 41.49 -18.43
C ALA A 336 -26.03 40.03 -17.96
N SER A 337 -26.49 39.81 -16.72
CA SER A 337 -26.82 38.47 -16.23
C SER A 337 -27.88 37.83 -17.13
N GLY A 338 -27.65 36.58 -17.53
CA GLY A 338 -28.49 35.87 -18.50
C GLY A 338 -27.89 35.78 -19.92
N GLU A 339 -26.90 36.62 -20.25
CA GLU A 339 -26.29 36.65 -21.58
C GLU A 339 -25.31 35.48 -21.81
N ASN A 340 -24.88 35.32 -23.06
CA ASN A 340 -23.91 34.31 -23.47
C ASN A 340 -22.55 34.98 -23.71
N VAL A 341 -21.54 34.56 -22.97
CA VAL A 341 -20.17 35.07 -23.13
C VAL A 341 -19.29 33.97 -23.70
N THR A 342 -18.43 34.32 -24.66
CA THR A 342 -17.37 33.43 -25.12
C THR A 342 -16.01 34.10 -24.99
N LEU A 343 -15.15 33.47 -24.20
CA LEU A 343 -13.74 33.83 -24.08
C LEU A 343 -12.93 33.03 -25.10
N LEU A 344 -12.17 33.73 -25.94
CA LEU A 344 -11.33 33.15 -26.99
C LEU A 344 -9.86 33.33 -26.60
N CYS A 345 -9.19 32.21 -26.35
CA CYS A 345 -7.75 32.16 -26.17
C CYS A 345 -7.09 31.72 -27.47
N GLN A 346 -6.02 32.40 -27.89
CA GLN A 346 -5.35 32.16 -29.16
C GLN A 346 -3.83 32.31 -29.06
N SER A 347 -3.10 31.57 -29.89
CA SER A 347 -1.62 31.59 -29.96
C SER A 347 -1.17 31.34 -31.40
N TRP A 348 -0.12 32.04 -31.83
CA TRP A 348 0.59 31.74 -33.08
C TRP A 348 1.37 30.43 -32.97
N SER A 349 2.01 30.21 -31.82
CA SER A 349 2.76 29.00 -31.54
C SER A 349 1.82 27.83 -31.27
N PHE A 350 2.20 26.65 -31.76
CA PHE A 350 1.49 25.41 -31.49
C PHE A 350 1.44 25.10 -30.01
N VAL A 351 0.23 24.78 -29.53
CA VAL A 351 -0.06 24.21 -28.21
C VAL A 351 -1.18 23.19 -28.37
N ASP A 352 -1.16 22.10 -27.59
CA ASP A 352 -2.19 21.05 -27.68
C ASP A 352 -3.49 21.46 -26.98
N THR A 353 -3.37 22.13 -25.84
CA THR A 353 -4.50 22.49 -24.99
C THR A 353 -4.36 23.92 -24.49
N PHE A 354 -5.49 24.62 -24.37
CA PHE A 354 -5.60 25.89 -23.68
C PHE A 354 -6.30 25.71 -22.35
N LEU A 355 -5.88 26.50 -21.37
CA LEU A 355 -6.47 26.57 -20.05
C LEU A 355 -6.97 27.98 -19.79
N LEU A 356 -8.13 28.10 -19.16
CA LEU A 356 -8.71 29.36 -18.71
C LEU A 356 -8.84 29.34 -17.20
N SER A 357 -8.18 30.29 -16.54
CA SER A 357 -8.20 30.44 -15.08
C SER A 357 -8.83 31.78 -14.71
N LYS A 358 -9.66 31.75 -13.66
CA LYS A 358 -10.20 32.95 -13.01
C LYS A 358 -9.38 33.22 -11.75
N GLU A 359 -8.87 34.44 -11.58
CA GLU A 359 -8.13 34.79 -10.38
C GLU A 359 -9.01 34.70 -9.13
N GLY A 360 -8.44 34.17 -8.03
CA GLY A 360 -9.14 33.98 -6.77
C GLY A 360 -10.15 32.83 -6.76
N ALA A 361 -10.33 32.09 -7.86
CA ALA A 361 -11.17 30.91 -7.88
C ALA A 361 -10.45 29.70 -7.26
N ALA A 362 -11.15 28.95 -6.41
CA ALA A 362 -10.69 27.67 -5.89
C ALA A 362 -10.85 26.53 -6.91
N ASP A 363 -11.72 26.71 -7.90
CA ASP A 363 -12.02 25.71 -8.92
C ASP A 363 -10.83 25.48 -9.87
N PRO A 364 -10.63 24.24 -10.36
CA PRO A 364 -9.63 23.95 -11.38
C PRO A 364 -9.85 24.79 -12.65
N PRO A 365 -8.78 25.19 -13.35
CA PRO A 365 -8.92 25.92 -14.61
C PRO A 365 -9.62 25.06 -15.67
N LEU A 366 -10.46 25.70 -16.47
CA LEU A 366 -11.14 25.04 -17.58
C LEU A 366 -10.12 24.68 -18.66
N ARG A 367 -10.17 23.46 -19.19
CA ARG A 367 -9.23 22.95 -20.19
C ARG A 367 -9.93 22.56 -21.48
N LEU A 368 -9.46 23.08 -22.62
CA LEU A 368 -9.97 22.74 -23.94
C LEU A 368 -8.84 22.42 -24.92
N ARG A 369 -9.10 21.47 -25.83
CA ARG A 369 -8.16 21.15 -26.91
C ARG A 369 -8.10 22.30 -27.92
N SER A 370 -6.89 22.63 -28.36
CA SER A 370 -6.69 23.66 -29.37
C SER A 370 -7.26 23.22 -30.73
N LYS A 371 -7.70 24.21 -31.51
CA LYS A 371 -8.10 24.04 -32.91
C LYS A 371 -7.31 25.02 -33.75
N TYR A 372 -6.74 24.55 -34.85
CA TYR A 372 -6.07 25.43 -35.80
C TYR A 372 -7.12 26.12 -36.69
N ARG A 373 -7.10 27.45 -36.72
CA ARG A 373 -7.97 28.29 -37.58
C ARG A 373 -7.21 29.55 -37.97
N VAL A 374 -7.24 29.87 -39.27
CA VAL A 374 -6.77 31.16 -39.82
C VAL A 374 -5.35 31.54 -39.34
N GLY A 375 -4.40 30.59 -39.34
CA GLY A 375 -3.02 30.85 -38.92
C GLY A 375 -2.75 30.78 -37.42
N HIS A 376 -3.78 30.58 -36.59
CA HIS A 376 -3.66 30.52 -35.13
C HIS A 376 -4.19 29.22 -34.55
N TYR A 377 -3.63 28.81 -33.42
CA TYR A 377 -4.21 27.81 -32.55
C TYR A 377 -5.11 28.51 -31.55
N GLN A 378 -6.35 28.06 -31.41
CA GLN A 378 -7.35 28.73 -30.57
C GLN A 378 -8.28 27.76 -29.83
N ALA A 379 -8.85 28.21 -28.72
CA ALA A 379 -9.92 27.55 -27.99
C ALA A 379 -10.98 28.57 -27.54
N LYS A 380 -12.25 28.18 -27.65
CA LYS A 380 -13.43 28.99 -27.28
C LYS A 380 -14.06 28.43 -26.01
N PHE A 381 -14.06 29.22 -24.94
CA PHE A 381 -14.69 28.92 -23.66
C PHE A 381 -16.01 29.68 -23.58
N SER A 382 -17.12 28.96 -23.77
CA SER A 382 -18.47 29.55 -23.74
C SER A 382 -19.12 29.37 -22.37
N MET A 383 -19.70 30.45 -21.86
CA MET A 383 -20.44 30.53 -20.61
C MET A 383 -21.86 31.00 -20.94
N SER A 384 -22.86 30.18 -20.63
CA SER A 384 -24.27 30.42 -20.97
C SER A 384 -25.19 29.71 -19.99
N PRO A 385 -26.15 30.42 -19.36
CA PRO A 385 -26.24 31.88 -19.19
C PRO A 385 -25.25 32.40 -18.13
N VAL A 386 -24.75 33.63 -18.27
CA VAL A 386 -23.85 34.21 -17.26
C VAL A 386 -24.57 34.73 -16.01
N THR A 387 -23.91 34.69 -14.85
CA THR A 387 -24.37 35.19 -13.55
C THR A 387 -23.28 36.07 -12.92
N SER A 388 -23.62 36.86 -11.90
CA SER A 388 -22.66 37.71 -11.18
C SER A 388 -21.45 36.94 -10.62
N ALA A 389 -21.61 35.65 -10.29
CA ALA A 389 -20.53 34.78 -9.81
C ALA A 389 -19.42 34.54 -10.86
N GLN A 390 -19.71 34.71 -12.16
CA GLN A 390 -18.72 34.59 -13.23
C GLN A 390 -18.02 35.93 -13.54
N GLY A 391 -18.38 37.03 -12.87
CA GLY A 391 -17.59 38.26 -12.95
C GLY A 391 -16.21 38.09 -12.29
N GLY A 392 -15.16 38.69 -12.87
CA GLY A 392 -13.80 38.68 -12.34
C GLY A 392 -12.71 38.70 -13.41
N THR A 393 -11.46 38.54 -13.00
CA THR A 393 -10.29 38.61 -13.87
C THR A 393 -9.89 37.23 -14.38
N TYR A 394 -9.79 37.09 -15.70
CA TYR A 394 -9.45 35.87 -16.40
C TYR A 394 -8.08 35.96 -17.05
N ARG A 395 -7.33 34.85 -17.05
CA ARG A 395 -6.12 34.66 -17.85
C ARG A 395 -6.17 33.32 -18.57
N CYS A 396 -5.56 33.27 -19.74
CA CYS A 396 -5.42 32.02 -20.47
C CYS A 396 -3.97 31.59 -20.65
N TYR A 397 -3.79 30.27 -20.79
CA TYR A 397 -2.49 29.61 -20.86
C TYR A 397 -2.52 28.52 -21.93
N GLY A 398 -1.38 28.25 -22.54
CA GLY A 398 -1.16 27.09 -23.42
C GLY A 398 -0.39 25.98 -22.70
N SER A 399 -0.63 24.72 -23.09
CA SER A 399 0.08 23.54 -22.56
C SER A 399 0.20 22.43 -23.61
N TYR A 400 1.27 21.63 -23.51
CA TYR A 400 1.48 20.44 -24.32
C TYR A 400 0.88 19.19 -23.67
N SER A 401 0.43 18.26 -24.50
CA SER A 401 -0.09 16.96 -24.06
C SER A 401 0.99 16.09 -23.39
N THR A 402 2.26 16.27 -23.77
CA THR A 402 3.43 15.59 -23.19
C THR A 402 3.81 16.11 -21.81
N SER A 403 3.42 17.35 -21.47
CA SER A 403 3.73 18.02 -20.20
C SER A 403 2.51 18.82 -19.71
N PRO A 404 1.40 18.13 -19.37
CA PRO A 404 0.11 18.77 -19.13
C PRO A 404 0.06 19.69 -17.90
N HIS A 405 1.06 19.61 -17.03
CA HIS A 405 1.19 20.41 -15.81
C HIS A 405 2.12 21.62 -15.96
N LEU A 406 2.73 21.79 -17.13
CA LEU A 406 3.57 22.94 -17.45
C LEU A 406 2.80 23.85 -18.42
N LEU A 407 2.74 25.13 -18.06
CA LEU A 407 1.97 26.15 -18.76
C LEU A 407 2.87 27.21 -19.37
N SER A 408 2.36 27.85 -20.41
CA SER A 408 2.95 29.03 -21.04
C SER A 408 3.00 30.24 -20.11
N HIS A 409 3.57 31.34 -20.59
CA HIS A 409 3.34 32.63 -19.95
C HIS A 409 1.83 32.96 -19.98
N PRO A 410 1.31 33.67 -18.96
CA PRO A 410 -0.08 34.09 -18.94
C PRO A 410 -0.38 35.06 -20.08
N SER A 411 -1.62 35.02 -20.60
CA SER A 411 -2.16 36.13 -21.38
C SER A 411 -2.25 37.40 -20.53
N ASP A 412 -2.45 38.54 -21.20
CA ASP A 412 -2.91 39.74 -20.53
C ASP A 412 -4.23 39.46 -19.77
N PRO A 413 -4.43 40.08 -18.59
CA PRO A 413 -5.65 39.91 -17.80
C PRO A 413 -6.87 40.48 -18.54
N LEU A 414 -7.97 39.74 -18.49
CA LEU A 414 -9.27 40.19 -19.01
C LEU A 414 -10.29 40.24 -17.87
N GLU A 415 -10.76 41.44 -17.54
CA GLU A 415 -11.83 41.62 -16.55
C GLU A 415 -13.21 41.50 -17.20
N LEU A 416 -14.02 40.56 -16.69
CA LEU A 416 -15.42 40.39 -17.10
C LEU A 416 -16.33 40.96 -16.01
N GLN A 417 -17.17 41.93 -16.38
CA GLN A 417 -18.17 42.55 -15.50
C GLN A 417 -19.56 42.05 -15.89
N VAL A 418 -20.26 41.44 -14.92
CA VAL A 418 -21.63 40.93 -15.12
C VAL A 418 -22.59 41.76 -14.27
N SER A 419 -23.41 42.57 -14.93
CA SER A 419 -24.43 43.38 -14.27
C SER A 419 -25.62 42.51 -13.86
N GLY A 420 -26.03 42.60 -12.59
CA GLY A 420 -27.24 41.92 -12.12
C GLY A 420 -28.48 42.52 -12.78
N SER A 421 -29.26 41.71 -13.49
CA SER A 421 -30.63 42.06 -13.80
C SER A 421 -31.40 42.03 -12.48
N SER A 422 -31.65 43.18 -11.87
CA SER A 422 -32.70 43.35 -10.88
C SER A 422 -34.05 43.29 -11.61
N GLY A 423 -34.37 42.11 -12.15
CA GLY A 423 -35.71 41.76 -12.61
C GLY A 423 -36.59 41.38 -11.43
N GLU A 424 -36.70 42.27 -10.46
CA GLU A 424 -37.76 42.23 -9.46
C GLU A 424 -38.71 43.38 -9.82
N PRO A 425 -40.00 43.13 -10.11
CA PRO A 425 -40.96 44.21 -10.25
C PRO A 425 -40.98 44.97 -8.93
N GLY A 426 -40.53 46.23 -8.95
CA GLY A 426 -40.58 47.08 -7.77
C GLY A 426 -42.00 47.09 -7.20
N PRO A 427 -42.17 47.01 -5.86
CA PRO A 427 -43.49 47.13 -5.28
C PRO A 427 -44.03 48.53 -5.60
N PRO A 428 -45.33 48.67 -5.89
CA PRO A 428 -45.89 49.97 -6.18
C PRO A 428 -45.79 50.87 -4.94
N ALA A 429 -45.41 52.11 -5.17
CA ALA A 429 -45.41 53.16 -4.17
C ALA A 429 -46.80 53.25 -3.52
N THR A 430 -46.84 53.09 -2.19
CA THR A 430 -47.98 53.49 -1.38
C THR A 430 -47.47 54.35 -0.23
N ASP A 431 -47.98 55.57 -0.18
CA ASP A 431 -47.69 56.62 0.80
C ASP A 431 -48.34 56.32 2.19
N PRO A 432 -48.07 57.12 3.24
CA PRO A 432 -47.77 56.63 4.59
C PRO A 432 -48.98 56.61 5.52
N SER A 433 -49.05 55.61 6.43
CA SER A 433 -49.61 55.72 7.80
C SER A 433 -49.74 54.35 8.47
N SER A 434 -49.22 54.24 9.70
CA SER A 434 -49.57 53.30 10.80
C SER A 434 -49.69 51.79 10.47
N THR A 435 -49.01 50.86 11.15
CA THR A 435 -49.31 50.48 12.55
C THR A 435 -48.29 49.44 13.06
N ALA A 436 -47.77 49.65 14.28
CA ALA A 436 -47.20 48.73 15.28
C ALA A 436 -46.50 47.41 14.84
N GLY A 437 -45.18 47.32 15.11
CA GLY A 437 -44.35 46.15 14.82
C GLY A 437 -44.41 45.01 15.86
N PRO A 438 -44.05 43.76 15.46
CA PRO A 438 -43.97 42.60 16.36
C PRO A 438 -42.58 42.44 17.02
N ASN A 439 -41.79 43.51 17.13
CA ASN A 439 -40.40 43.39 17.57
C ASN A 439 -40.22 43.27 19.10
N ARG A 440 -41.26 43.50 19.90
CA ARG A 440 -41.19 43.34 21.38
C ARG A 440 -41.23 41.88 21.83
N TYR A 441 -41.93 41.01 21.12
CA TYR A 441 -42.11 39.61 21.54
C TYR A 441 -40.81 38.78 21.40
N LEU A 442 -40.00 39.11 20.39
CA LEU A 442 -38.74 38.42 20.12
C LEU A 442 -37.66 38.73 21.17
N TYR A 443 -37.55 39.99 21.62
CA TYR A 443 -36.64 40.35 22.72
C TYR A 443 -37.07 39.73 24.05
N VAL A 444 -38.38 39.61 24.32
CA VAL A 444 -38.89 38.93 25.51
C VAL A 444 -38.58 37.44 25.48
N LEU A 445 -38.70 36.78 24.32
CA LEU A 445 -38.35 35.36 24.15
C LEU A 445 -36.84 35.10 24.33
N ILE A 446 -35.98 35.95 23.76
CA ILE A 446 -34.52 35.82 23.92
C ILE A 446 -34.12 36.07 25.39
N GLY A 447 -34.73 37.07 26.04
CA GLY A 447 -34.52 37.34 27.46
C GLY A 447 -34.97 36.20 28.36
N ALA A 448 -36.14 35.61 28.09
CA ALA A 448 -36.65 34.46 28.84
C ALA A 448 -35.76 33.21 28.67
N ALA A 449 -35.27 32.95 27.45
CA ALA A 449 -34.34 31.85 27.19
C ALA A 449 -33.01 32.05 27.93
N GLY A 450 -32.45 33.27 27.91
CA GLY A 450 -31.24 33.61 28.65
C GLY A 450 -31.39 33.45 30.17
N ALA A 451 -32.53 33.90 30.72
CA ALA A 451 -32.83 33.74 32.14
C ALA A 451 -32.96 32.26 32.54
N PHE A 452 -33.55 31.42 31.67
CA PHE A 452 -33.69 29.99 31.91
C PHE A 452 -32.34 29.27 31.95
N VAL A 453 -31.42 29.61 31.02
CA VAL A 453 -30.06 29.07 31.01
C VAL A 453 -29.28 29.50 32.25
N LEU A 454 -29.42 30.76 32.68
CA LEU A 454 -28.81 31.25 33.93
C LEU A 454 -29.33 30.51 35.16
N LEU A 455 -30.64 30.24 35.23
CA LEU A 455 -31.24 29.50 36.33
C LEU A 455 -30.73 28.06 36.39
N LEU A 456 -30.58 27.39 35.23
CA LEU A 456 -30.01 26.04 35.14
C LEU A 456 -28.54 26.02 35.59
N CYS A 457 -27.73 27.00 35.17
CA CYS A 457 -26.36 27.13 35.63
C CYS A 457 -26.27 27.32 37.15
N LEU A 458 -27.13 28.16 37.74
CA LEU A 458 -27.19 28.36 39.19
C LEU A 458 -27.61 27.09 39.93
N LEU A 459 -28.58 26.33 39.39
CA LEU A 459 -28.99 25.03 39.93
C LEU A 459 -27.83 24.03 39.93
N VAL A 460 -27.06 23.95 38.85
CA VAL A 460 -25.87 23.09 38.77
C VAL A 460 -24.82 23.52 39.81
N VAL A 461 -24.56 24.82 39.95
CA VAL A 461 -23.63 25.33 40.96
C VAL A 461 -24.11 25.01 42.38
N LEU A 462 -25.40 25.15 42.66
CA LEU A 462 -25.99 24.79 43.96
C LEU A 462 -25.91 23.30 44.24
N LEU A 463 -26.14 22.44 43.24
CA LEU A 463 -25.97 21.00 43.37
C LEU A 463 -24.51 20.60 43.63
N VAL A 464 -23.56 21.27 42.97
CA VAL A 464 -22.12 21.09 43.22
C VAL A 464 -21.76 21.57 44.63
N ARG A 465 -22.29 22.71 45.08
CA ARG A 465 -22.07 23.22 46.44
C ARG A 465 -22.67 22.29 47.50
N ARG A 466 -23.89 21.76 47.29
CA ARG A 466 -24.50 20.75 48.17
C ARG A 466 -23.70 19.45 48.19
N ARG A 467 -23.18 18.99 47.06
CA ARG A 467 -22.26 17.82 47.01
C ARG A 467 -20.95 18.08 47.75
N ARG A 468 -20.43 19.31 47.73
CA ARG A 468 -19.22 19.69 48.47
C ARG A 468 -19.48 19.85 49.98
N GLN A 469 -20.66 20.35 50.37
CA GLN A 469 -21.07 20.42 51.79
C GLN A 469 -21.43 19.04 52.37
N GLY A 470 -21.95 18.11 51.56
CA GLY A 470 -22.23 16.72 51.96
C GLY A 470 -20.98 15.85 52.17
N LYS A 471 -19.79 16.33 51.78
CA LYS A 471 -18.50 15.62 51.97
C LYS A 471 -17.62 16.22 53.09
N GLY A 472 -18.16 17.17 53.86
CA GLY A 472 -17.45 17.90 54.92
C GLY A 472 -17.68 17.42 56.35
N ARG A 473 -17.91 16.13 56.59
CA ARG A 473 -17.93 15.56 57.95
C ARG A 473 -16.94 14.39 58.03
N LYS A 474 -15.72 14.66 58.49
CA LYS A 474 -14.75 13.64 58.93
C LYS A 474 -14.96 13.40 60.43
N PRO A 475 -15.08 12.15 60.90
CA PRO A 475 -14.72 11.79 62.27
C PRO A 475 -13.22 11.48 62.38
N ALA A 476 -12.67 11.78 63.55
CA ALA A 476 -11.29 11.57 64.00
C ALA A 476 -11.03 10.09 64.40
N PRO A 477 -9.78 9.70 64.74
CA PRO A 477 -9.22 8.38 64.49
C PRO A 477 -9.36 7.39 65.67
N GLY A 478 -9.37 6.09 65.35
CA GLY A 478 -9.22 5.00 66.32
C GLY A 478 -8.94 3.65 65.65
N GLN A 479 -7.77 3.07 65.94
CA GLN A 479 -7.39 1.66 65.78
C GLN A 479 -8.39 0.77 66.56
N LEU A 480 -8.74 -0.50 66.30
CA LEU A 480 -8.12 -1.73 65.75
C LEU A 480 -9.30 -2.72 65.45
N PRO A 481 -9.20 -3.82 64.65
CA PRO A 481 -8.94 -5.14 65.27
C PRO A 481 -8.24 -6.21 64.35
N PRO A 482 -7.88 -7.40 64.88
CA PRO A 482 -7.29 -8.54 64.16
C PRO A 482 -8.36 -9.67 63.93
N PRO A 483 -8.06 -10.97 63.63
CA PRO A 483 -8.66 -11.70 62.50
C PRO A 483 -9.60 -12.87 62.87
N ARG A 484 -10.31 -13.48 61.89
CA ARG A 484 -10.58 -14.95 61.83
C ARG A 484 -11.27 -15.45 60.54
N ARG A 485 -11.28 -16.78 60.41
CA ARG A 485 -11.23 -17.67 59.23
C ARG A 485 -12.59 -18.24 58.72
N ARG A 486 -12.62 -18.60 57.41
CA ARG A 486 -13.15 -19.79 56.64
C ARG A 486 -14.58 -20.34 56.89
N PRO A 487 -15.29 -20.94 55.88
CA PRO A 487 -14.98 -22.26 55.22
C PRO A 487 -15.17 -22.29 53.66
N SER A 488 -14.28 -22.89 52.84
CA SER A 488 -14.14 -24.27 52.27
C SER A 488 -15.08 -24.69 51.10
N MET A 489 -14.46 -25.18 50.01
CA MET A 489 -14.94 -25.62 48.66
C MET A 489 -15.71 -26.96 48.59
N PRO A 490 -16.28 -27.29 47.41
CA PRO A 490 -15.99 -28.56 46.70
C PRO A 490 -15.61 -28.38 45.19
N PRO A 491 -15.14 -29.43 44.46
CA PRO A 491 -13.93 -29.34 43.62
C PRO A 491 -14.10 -29.52 42.09
N CYS A 492 -13.03 -29.19 41.35
CA CYS A 492 -12.79 -29.51 39.94
C CYS A 492 -12.59 -31.01 39.69
N LYS A 493 -13.04 -31.50 38.53
CA LYS A 493 -12.54 -32.73 37.88
C LYS A 493 -12.03 -32.42 36.47
N THR A 494 -10.82 -32.88 36.20
CA THR A 494 -10.16 -33.05 34.91
C THR A 494 -10.66 -34.31 34.18
N HIS A 495 -10.80 -34.27 32.85
CA HIS A 495 -10.44 -35.38 31.95
C HIS A 495 -10.35 -34.94 30.48
N SER A 496 -9.38 -35.50 29.78
CA SER A 496 -8.95 -35.31 28.39
C SER A 496 -9.77 -36.19 27.40
N PRO A 497 -9.50 -36.14 26.06
CA PRO A 497 -10.52 -36.25 25.00
C PRO A 497 -10.69 -37.65 24.38
N ARG A 498 -11.86 -37.93 23.77
CA ARG A 498 -11.99 -38.59 22.44
C ARG A 498 -13.45 -38.88 22.03
N ARG A 499 -13.67 -38.69 20.71
CA ARG A 499 -14.61 -39.36 19.78
C ARG A 499 -16.12 -39.32 20.10
N GLY A 500 -16.86 -38.69 19.18
CA GLY A 500 -17.64 -39.53 18.26
C GLY A 500 -19.10 -39.14 17.97
N TRP A 501 -19.40 -39.10 16.66
CA TRP A 501 -20.70 -39.35 16.00
C TRP A 501 -21.73 -38.21 16.18
N SER A 502 -22.60 -37.85 15.25
CA SER A 502 -23.09 -38.49 14.03
C SER A 502 -23.69 -37.44 13.11
N TRP A 503 -23.50 -37.63 11.80
CA TRP A 503 -24.27 -36.97 10.76
C TRP A 503 -25.73 -37.46 10.78
N THR A 504 -26.68 -36.54 10.68
CA THR A 504 -28.04 -36.85 10.20
C THR A 504 -28.41 -35.92 9.05
N SER A 505 -28.72 -36.58 7.95
CA SER A 505 -29.23 -36.11 6.66
C SER A 505 -30.44 -35.19 6.74
N GLY A 506 -30.50 -34.17 5.88
CA GLY A 506 -31.65 -33.26 5.78
C GLY A 506 -31.72 -32.44 4.49
N ARG A 507 -31.92 -33.13 3.36
CA ARG A 507 -32.71 -32.69 2.18
C ARG A 507 -32.17 -31.56 1.29
N THR A 508 -31.73 -32.01 0.11
CA THR A 508 -31.45 -31.34 -1.15
C THR A 508 -32.61 -30.48 -1.68
N ARG A 509 -32.31 -29.25 -2.11
CA ARG A 509 -33.04 -28.53 -3.17
C ARG A 509 -32.11 -28.36 -4.38
N ARG A 510 -32.54 -28.90 -5.52
CA ARG A 510 -31.93 -28.73 -6.85
C ARG A 510 -31.97 -27.24 -7.25
N MET A 511 -30.83 -26.70 -7.68
CA MET A 511 -30.78 -25.60 -8.66
C MET A 511 -29.82 -26.01 -9.78
N GLY A 512 -30.27 -25.73 -11.00
CA GLY A 512 -29.77 -26.31 -12.24
C GLY A 512 -28.38 -25.89 -12.66
N THR A 513 -27.79 -26.75 -13.48
CA THR A 513 -26.55 -26.56 -14.23
C THR A 513 -26.68 -25.41 -15.25
N PRO A 514 -25.64 -24.57 -15.43
CA PRO A 514 -25.55 -23.72 -16.60
C PRO A 514 -25.08 -24.55 -17.80
N LYS A 515 -25.88 -24.56 -18.87
CA LYS A 515 -25.51 -25.10 -20.18
C LYS A 515 -24.31 -24.35 -20.75
N GLU A 516 -23.26 -25.12 -21.03
CA GLU A 516 -22.10 -24.76 -21.80
C GLU A 516 -22.51 -24.45 -23.26
N ARG A 517 -22.35 -23.19 -23.69
CA ARG A 517 -22.59 -22.77 -25.08
C ARG A 517 -21.31 -23.02 -25.88
N ARG A 518 -21.38 -23.98 -26.81
CA ARG A 518 -20.38 -24.16 -27.88
C ARG A 518 -20.28 -22.89 -28.72
N MET A 519 -19.08 -22.33 -28.80
CA MET A 519 -18.68 -21.38 -29.85
C MET A 519 -18.55 -22.10 -31.20
N PRO A 520 -19.05 -21.54 -32.31
CA PRO A 520 -18.80 -22.07 -33.65
C PRO A 520 -17.36 -21.77 -34.11
N ARG A 521 -16.72 -22.75 -34.76
CA ARG A 521 -15.39 -22.63 -35.38
C ARG A 521 -15.47 -21.65 -36.56
N LEU A 522 -14.58 -20.66 -36.59
CA LEU A 522 -14.29 -19.89 -37.81
C LEU A 522 -13.43 -20.73 -38.77
N PRO A 523 -13.63 -20.60 -40.10
CA PRO A 523 -12.80 -21.26 -41.10
C PRO A 523 -11.44 -20.57 -41.28
N HIS A 524 -10.42 -21.38 -41.56
CA HIS A 524 -9.06 -21.00 -41.91
C HIS A 524 -9.02 -20.10 -43.15
N LEU A 525 -8.38 -18.94 -43.02
CA LEU A 525 -7.89 -18.13 -44.15
C LEU A 525 -6.43 -18.52 -44.42
N THR A 526 -6.17 -18.98 -45.64
CA THR A 526 -4.85 -19.17 -46.23
C THR A 526 -4.21 -17.80 -46.55
N PRO A 527 -2.88 -17.64 -46.36
CA PRO A 527 -2.17 -16.44 -46.81
C PRO A 527 -1.92 -16.47 -48.33
N PRO A 528 -1.87 -15.32 -49.01
CA PRO A 528 -1.48 -15.25 -50.41
C PRO A 528 0.04 -15.37 -50.56
N GLN A 529 0.47 -15.96 -51.69
CA GLN A 529 1.85 -15.95 -52.14
C GLN A 529 2.23 -14.58 -52.72
N MET A 530 3.24 -13.94 -52.13
CA MET A 530 4.46 -13.39 -52.75
C MET A 530 5.21 -12.51 -51.74
#